data_AF-A0AAX2F7W3-F1
#
_entry.id   AF-A0AAX2F7W3-F1
#
_cell.length_a   1.000
_cell.length_b   1.000
_cell.length_c   1.000
_cell.angle_alpha   90.00
_cell.angle_beta   90.00
_cell.angle_gamma   90.00
#
_symmetry.space_group_name_H-M   'P 1'
#
loop_
_entity.id
_entity.type
_entity.pdbx_description
1 polymer ?
#
loop_
_entity_poly.entity_id
_entity_poly.type
_entity_poly.pdbx_seq_one_letter_code
_entity_poly.pdbx_strand_id
1 'polypeptide(L)'
;MIKHLYIIASLMLFLFVGCTKEEDVDGDYKYVKTDTVSVLSHKEDYFYPGTSIRSKNKGYVIVDKDMRKSVVFHIDGFDSIYEEGHEYLIIVKIYGPRYEMQDLYEYRYKFVSLISKK
;
A
#
# COMPACT_ATOMS: atom_id res chain seq x y z
N MET A 1 14.70 -42.16 -7.83
CA MET A 1 13.31 -41.82 -7.44
C MET A 1 13.19 -40.65 -6.45
N ILE A 2 14.25 -40.24 -5.74
CA ILE A 2 14.20 -39.14 -4.75
C ILE A 2 14.15 -37.73 -5.38
N LYS A 3 14.74 -37.53 -6.57
CA LYS A 3 14.80 -36.20 -7.23
C LYS A 3 13.44 -35.64 -7.65
N HIS A 4 12.52 -36.48 -8.12
CA HIS A 4 11.19 -36.02 -8.54
C HIS A 4 10.28 -35.67 -7.36
N LEU A 5 10.50 -36.30 -6.19
CA LEU A 5 9.75 -36.01 -4.97
C LEU A 5 10.02 -34.59 -4.46
N TYR A 6 11.27 -34.12 -4.57
CA TYR A 6 11.68 -32.76 -4.17
C TYR A 6 11.02 -31.67 -5.02
N ILE A 7 10.88 -31.91 -6.32
CA ILE A 7 10.28 -30.95 -7.25
C ILE A 7 8.77 -30.81 -6.98
N ILE A 8 8.08 -31.94 -6.73
CA ILE A 8 6.65 -31.95 -6.40
C ILE A 8 6.39 -31.30 -5.03
N ALA A 9 7.25 -31.56 -4.03
CA ALA A 9 7.16 -30.91 -2.72
C ALA A 9 7.42 -29.40 -2.78
N SER A 10 8.37 -28.96 -3.61
CA SER A 10 8.64 -27.54 -3.87
C SER A 10 7.48 -26.85 -4.59
N LEU A 11 6.80 -27.54 -5.51
CA LEU A 11 5.66 -26.98 -6.26
C LEU A 11 4.41 -26.85 -5.38
N MET A 12 4.21 -27.78 -4.44
CA MET A 12 3.14 -27.70 -3.44
C MET A 12 3.34 -26.55 -2.45
N LEU A 13 4.59 -26.18 -2.13
CA LEU A 13 4.87 -25.05 -1.23
C LEU A 13 4.37 -23.70 -1.79
N PHE A 14 4.36 -23.55 -3.12
CA PHE A 14 3.83 -22.34 -3.78
C PHE A 14 2.30 -22.27 -3.79
N LEU A 15 1.59 -23.39 -3.60
CA LEU A 15 0.12 -23.41 -3.59
C LEU A 15 -0.46 -22.98 -2.23
N PHE A 16 0.32 -23.00 -1.15
CA PHE A 16 -0.15 -22.60 0.19
C PHE A 16 0.01 -21.10 0.51
N VAL A 17 0.65 -20.30 -0.34
CA VAL A 17 0.74 -18.84 -0.15
C VAL A 17 -0.54 -18.13 -0.61
N GLY A 18 -1.43 -18.82 -1.33
CA GLY A 18 -2.64 -18.24 -1.94
C GLY A 18 -3.90 -18.22 -1.08
N CYS A 19 -3.86 -18.61 0.20
CA CYS A 19 -5.07 -18.67 1.04
C CYS A 19 -4.84 -18.26 2.50
N THR A 20 -4.00 -17.27 2.75
CA THR A 20 -4.14 -16.49 3.99
C THR A 20 -5.35 -15.60 3.82
N LYS A 21 -6.43 -15.86 4.58
CA LYS A 21 -7.48 -14.86 4.79
C LYS A 21 -6.76 -13.56 5.17
N GLU A 22 -6.80 -12.58 4.29
CA GLU A 22 -6.20 -11.28 4.59
C GLU A 22 -6.94 -10.73 5.80
N GLU A 23 -6.22 -10.65 6.91
CA GLU A 23 -6.74 -10.14 8.16
C GLU A 23 -7.23 -8.71 7.92
N ASP A 24 -8.52 -8.49 8.16
CA ASP A 24 -9.11 -7.17 8.16
C ASP A 24 -8.29 -6.29 9.10
N VAL A 25 -7.67 -5.24 8.54
CA VAL A 25 -6.88 -4.28 9.31
C VAL A 25 -7.86 -3.42 10.09
N ASP A 26 -8.14 -3.84 11.32
CA ASP A 26 -9.09 -3.16 12.21
C ASP A 26 -10.54 -3.22 11.69
N GLY A 27 -11.52 -3.24 12.60
CA GLY A 27 -12.91 -3.59 12.29
C GLY A 27 -13.60 -2.71 11.23
N ASP A 28 -13.04 -1.55 10.95
CA ASP A 28 -13.58 -0.50 10.09
C ASP A 28 -13.06 -0.51 8.65
N TYR A 29 -12.00 -1.27 8.36
CA TYR A 29 -11.37 -1.30 7.03
C TYR A 29 -11.38 -2.70 6.44
N LYS A 30 -11.56 -2.79 5.13
CA LYS A 30 -11.49 -4.03 4.37
C LYS A 30 -10.39 -3.93 3.34
N TYR A 31 -9.73 -5.06 3.06
CA TYR A 31 -8.83 -5.15 1.93
C TYR A 31 -9.59 -4.86 0.63
N VAL A 32 -8.98 -4.06 -0.24
CA VAL A 32 -9.53 -3.70 -1.55
C VAL A 32 -8.69 -4.33 -2.64
N LYS A 33 -7.39 -4.05 -2.66
CA LYS A 33 -6.45 -4.58 -3.67
C LYS A 33 -5.01 -4.43 -3.23
N THR A 34 -4.14 -5.15 -3.90
CA THR A 34 -2.70 -4.89 -3.94
C THR A 34 -2.40 -4.16 -5.25
N ASP A 35 -1.63 -3.08 -5.20
CA ASP A 35 -1.31 -2.28 -6.38
C ASP A 35 0.15 -1.80 -6.34
N THR A 36 0.65 -1.41 -7.50
CA THR A 36 1.95 -0.76 -7.66
C THR A 36 1.73 0.74 -7.79
N VAL A 37 2.40 1.52 -6.94
CA VAL A 37 2.32 2.99 -6.95
C VAL A 37 3.71 3.60 -7.01
N SER A 38 3.82 4.73 -7.71
CA SER A 38 5.01 5.58 -7.67
C SER A 38 4.86 6.57 -6.52
N VAL A 39 5.84 6.66 -5.63
CA VAL A 39 5.94 7.71 -4.62
C VAL A 39 6.95 8.74 -5.11
N LEU A 40 6.54 10.01 -5.19
CA LEU A 40 7.40 11.08 -5.70
C LEU A 40 8.44 11.49 -4.66
N SER A 41 9.44 12.22 -5.14
CA SER A 41 10.60 12.69 -4.38
C SER A 41 10.29 13.74 -3.33
N HIS A 42 9.06 14.24 -3.24
CA HIS A 42 8.67 15.23 -2.25
C HIS A 42 7.34 14.92 -1.58
N LYS A 43 7.15 15.49 -0.39
CA LYS A 43 5.86 15.52 0.31
C LYS A 43 5.08 16.81 0.06
N GLU A 44 3.76 16.71 0.04
CA GLU A 44 2.83 17.84 -0.15
C GLU A 44 1.90 18.03 1.05
N ASP A 45 1.32 19.23 1.15
CA ASP A 45 0.33 19.53 2.18
C ASP A 45 -0.85 18.56 2.07
N TYR A 46 -1.19 17.94 3.20
CA TYR A 46 -2.31 17.01 3.29
C TYR A 46 -3.51 17.70 3.95
N PHE A 47 -4.71 17.44 3.45
CA PHE A 47 -5.97 17.96 3.96
C PHE A 47 -6.86 16.80 4.37
N TYR A 48 -7.44 16.87 5.58
CA TYR A 48 -8.30 15.79 6.05
C TYR A 48 -9.57 15.69 5.19
N PRO A 49 -9.98 14.47 4.79
CA PRO A 49 -11.19 14.22 3.99
C PRO A 49 -12.41 14.96 4.51
N GLY A 50 -13.19 15.53 3.58
CA GLY A 50 -14.42 16.23 3.93
C GLY A 50 -14.21 17.55 4.70
N THR A 51 -12.97 18.03 4.81
CA THR A 51 -12.66 19.28 5.54
C THR A 51 -11.73 20.19 4.75
N SER A 52 -11.64 21.46 5.16
CA SER A 52 -10.58 22.38 4.74
C SER A 52 -9.40 22.43 5.72
N ILE A 53 -9.32 21.47 6.65
CA ILE A 53 -8.30 21.44 7.68
C ILE A 53 -7.02 20.85 7.07
N ARG A 54 -5.99 21.70 7.00
CA ARG A 54 -4.65 21.28 6.61
C ARG A 54 -3.96 20.59 7.80
N SER A 55 -3.38 19.42 7.56
CA SER A 55 -2.54 18.75 8.55
C SER A 55 -1.23 19.51 8.78
N LYS A 56 -0.68 19.39 9.98
CA LYS A 56 0.65 19.91 10.31
C LYS A 56 1.76 19.12 9.61
N ASN A 57 1.50 17.84 9.31
CA ASN A 57 2.43 16.96 8.63
C ASN A 57 2.05 16.84 7.16
N LYS A 58 3.07 16.81 6.30
CA LYS A 58 2.91 16.58 4.86
C LYS A 58 2.72 15.09 4.56
N GLY A 59 1.96 14.80 3.51
CA GLY A 59 1.72 13.45 3.03
C GLY A 59 2.62 13.07 1.85
N TYR A 60 2.72 11.77 1.61
CA TYR A 60 3.35 11.18 0.44
C TYR A 60 2.57 11.52 -0.82
N VAL A 61 3.26 12.02 -1.84
CA VAL A 61 2.66 12.18 -3.17
C VAL A 61 2.78 10.87 -3.91
N ILE A 62 1.65 10.24 -4.22
CA ILE A 62 1.61 8.99 -4.98
C ILE A 62 0.99 9.20 -6.36
N VAL A 63 1.44 8.40 -7.32
CA VAL A 63 0.84 8.27 -8.66
C VAL A 63 0.47 6.81 -8.88
N ASP A 64 -0.82 6.56 -9.14
CA ASP A 64 -1.31 5.22 -9.44
C ASP A 64 -1.04 4.83 -10.91
N LYS A 65 -1.34 3.57 -11.24
CA LYS A 65 -1.20 3.05 -12.61
C LYS A 65 -2.02 3.80 -13.68
N ASP A 66 -3.08 4.50 -13.27
CA ASP A 66 -3.94 5.29 -14.14
C ASP A 66 -3.44 6.74 -14.24
N MET A 67 -2.20 7.00 -13.79
CA MET A 67 -1.55 8.31 -13.75
C MET A 67 -2.26 9.34 -12.85
N ARG A 68 -3.12 8.88 -11.93
CA ARG A 68 -3.79 9.77 -10.99
C ARG A 68 -2.89 10.05 -9.82
N LYS A 69 -2.69 11.34 -9.55
CA LYS A 69 -1.93 11.84 -8.42
C LYS A 69 -2.83 11.93 -7.19
N SER A 70 -2.31 11.56 -6.02
CA SER A 70 -2.98 11.74 -4.73
C SER A 70 -1.95 12.02 -3.63
N VAL A 71 -2.37 12.71 -2.57
CA VAL A 71 -1.55 12.92 -1.37
C VAL A 71 -2.06 11.98 -0.29
N VAL A 72 -1.23 11.03 0.13
CA VAL A 72 -1.57 10.05 1.16
C VAL A 72 -0.83 10.42 2.43
N PHE A 73 -1.56 10.58 3.53
CA PHE A 73 -0.98 11.01 4.79
C PHE A 73 0.15 10.09 5.28
N HIS A 74 -0.05 8.77 5.19
CA HIS A 74 0.87 7.78 5.70
C HIS A 74 0.77 6.45 4.92
N ILE A 75 1.90 5.77 4.76
CA ILE A 75 2.00 4.42 4.21
C ILE A 75 2.67 3.54 5.27
N ASP A 76 1.90 2.66 5.89
CA ASP A 76 2.38 1.81 6.99
C ASP A 76 3.58 0.96 6.54
N GLY A 77 4.66 1.00 7.31
CA GLY A 77 5.92 0.31 7.04
C GLY A 77 6.86 1.01 6.03
N PHE A 78 6.44 2.10 5.36
CA PHE A 78 7.27 2.76 4.36
C PHE A 78 8.21 3.84 4.93
N ASP A 79 7.84 4.45 6.05
CA ASP A 79 8.57 5.58 6.66
C ASP A 79 10.05 5.25 6.96
N SER A 80 10.36 3.98 7.26
CA SER A 80 11.73 3.51 7.52
C SER A 80 12.63 3.41 6.28
N ILE A 81 12.04 3.44 5.08
CA ILE A 81 12.71 3.30 3.78
C ILE A 81 12.74 4.64 3.05
N TYR A 82 11.79 5.51 3.36
CA TYR A 82 11.64 6.79 2.68
C TYR A 82 12.76 7.77 3.04
N GLU A 83 13.36 8.29 1.98
CA GLU A 83 14.25 9.45 2.00
C GLU A 83 13.73 10.47 0.98
N GLU A 84 13.49 11.69 1.45
CA GLU A 84 13.08 12.83 0.60
C GLU A 84 14.16 13.09 -0.46
N GLY A 85 13.74 13.46 -1.68
CA GLY A 85 14.60 13.65 -2.84
C GLY A 85 14.66 12.44 -3.78
N HIS A 86 14.13 11.29 -3.37
CA HIS A 86 14.12 10.05 -4.16
C HIS A 86 12.73 9.65 -4.62
N GLU A 87 12.64 9.11 -5.85
CA GLU A 87 11.40 8.52 -6.34
C GLU A 87 11.38 7.02 -6.10
N TYR A 88 10.24 6.48 -5.71
CA TYR A 88 10.08 5.08 -5.38
C TYR A 88 8.99 4.46 -6.23
N LEU A 89 9.21 3.24 -6.72
CA LEU A 89 8.15 2.37 -7.22
C LEU A 89 7.95 1.27 -6.20
N ILE A 90 6.77 1.19 -5.58
CA ILE A 90 6.49 0.27 -4.48
C ILE A 90 5.21 -0.51 -4.73
N ILE A 91 5.13 -1.70 -4.13
CA ILE A 91 3.90 -2.49 -4.03
C ILE A 91 3.26 -2.19 -2.68
N VAL A 92 1.97 -1.91 -2.68
CA VAL A 92 1.17 -1.60 -1.48
C VAL A 92 -0.10 -2.43 -1.45
N LYS A 93 -0.54 -2.81 -0.24
CA LYS A 93 -1.92 -3.22 0.01
C LYS A 93 -2.75 -2.00 0.34
N ILE A 94 -3.92 -1.89 -0.29
CA ILE A 94 -4.86 -0.79 -0.12
C ILE A 94 -6.09 -1.32 0.59
N TYR A 95 -6.48 -0.63 1.66
CA TYR A 95 -7.65 -0.93 2.46
C TYR A 95 -8.61 0.24 2.39
N GLY A 96 -9.87 -0.04 2.08
CA GLY A 96 -10.94 0.96 2.02
C GLY A 96 -11.84 0.85 3.25
N PRO A 97 -12.55 1.93 3.60
CA PRO A 97 -13.53 1.86 4.67
C PRO A 97 -14.64 0.85 4.33
N ARG A 98 -15.12 0.13 5.35
CA ARG A 98 -16.24 -0.82 5.21
C ARG A 98 -17.58 -0.11 5.05
N TYR A 99 -17.76 1.00 5.76
CA TYR A 99 -18.99 1.79 5.72
C TYR A 99 -18.91 2.84 4.60
N GLU A 100 -20.06 3.17 4.02
CA GLU A 100 -20.22 4.20 2.97
C GLU A 100 -20.10 5.63 3.53
N MET A 101 -19.06 5.89 4.33
CA MET A 101 -18.66 7.22 4.78
C MET A 101 -17.33 7.59 4.12
N GLN A 102 -17.25 7.44 2.79
CA GLN A 102 -16.04 7.72 2.01
C GLN A 102 -15.56 9.17 2.17
N ASP A 103 -16.48 10.09 2.48
CA ASP A 103 -16.14 11.51 2.72
C ASP A 103 -15.40 11.74 4.05
N LEU A 104 -15.48 10.80 5.00
CA LEU A 104 -14.86 10.90 6.33
C LEU A 104 -13.65 9.98 6.49
N TYR A 105 -13.56 8.90 5.70
CA TYR A 105 -12.54 7.88 5.86
C TYR A 105 -11.77 7.67 4.56
N GLU A 106 -10.47 7.89 4.65
CA GLU A 106 -9.53 7.72 3.55
C GLU A 106 -9.05 6.28 3.40
N TYR A 107 -8.57 5.93 2.20
CA TYR A 107 -7.88 4.66 1.97
C TYR A 107 -6.60 4.57 2.81
N ARG A 108 -6.36 3.39 3.41
CA ARG A 108 -5.13 3.08 4.13
C ARG A 108 -4.19 2.30 3.22
N TYR A 109 -2.92 2.66 3.27
CA TYR A 109 -1.87 2.06 2.46
C TYR A 109 -0.87 1.34 3.37
N LYS A 110 -0.56 0.09 3.03
CA LYS A 110 0.46 -0.69 3.72
C LYS A 110 1.53 -1.13 2.73
N PHE A 111 2.77 -0.77 3.01
CA PHE A 111 3.93 -1.16 2.22
C PHE A 111 4.10 -2.69 2.21
N VAL A 112 4.40 -3.22 1.03
CA VAL A 112 4.70 -4.64 0.83
C VAL A 112 6.14 -4.82 0.39
N SER A 113 6.54 -4.13 -0.68
CA SER A 113 7.88 -4.29 -1.24
C SER A 113 8.31 -3.09 -2.07
N LEU A 114 9.62 -2.86 -2.11
CA LEU A 114 10.27 -1.89 -2.98
C LEU A 114 10.61 -2.56 -4.32
N ILE A 115 10.17 -1.96 -5.44
CA ILE A 115 10.57 -2.38 -6.79
C ILE A 115 11.78 -1.58 -7.25
N SER A 116 11.78 -0.26 -7.04
CA SER A 116 12.92 0.60 -7.39
C SER A 116 12.95 1.88 -6.58
N LYS A 117 14.15 2.42 -6.40
CA LYS A 117 14.45 3.76 -5.86
C LYS A 117 15.31 4.48 -6.91
N LYS A 118 15.00 5.73 -7.21
CA LYS A 118 15.75 6.59 -8.15
C LYS A 118 16.19 7.87 -7.45
#